data_AF-A0A7W0WVZ5-F1
#
_entry.id   AF-A0A7W0WVZ5-F1
#
_cell.length_a   1.000
_cell.length_b   1.000
_cell.length_c   1.000
_cell.angle_alpha   90.00
_cell.angle_beta   90.00
_cell.angle_gamma   90.00
#
_symmetry.space_group_name_H-M   'P 1'
#
loop_
_entity.id
_entity.type
_entity.pdbx_description
1 polymer ?
#
loop_
_entity_poly.entity_id
_entity_poly.type
_entity_poly.pdbx_seq_one_letter_code
_entity_poly.pdbx_strand_id
1 'polypeptide(L)'
;MGKKREVKEPTPTVQPVDPRGLDAALRLFTTTFVIDDKRTQVHKRLVTAERRVETLTTLPRWIRTRQAPLEGADQSPTGLRARFGELVGIVLDEDGARRTTISHALEIGRARVSLFVADNGSVAMITATDAPPILCSRL
;
A
#
# COMPACT_ATOMS: atom_id res chain seq x y z
N MET A 1 -44.28 -8.44 4.61
CA MET A 1 -43.20 -8.17 3.64
C MET A 1 -42.04 -7.51 4.37
N GLY A 2 -40.96 -8.26 4.64
CA GLY A 2 -39.81 -7.75 5.39
C GLY A 2 -38.92 -6.88 4.51
N LYS A 3 -38.78 -5.59 4.86
CA LYS A 3 -37.81 -4.69 4.22
C LYS A 3 -36.40 -5.20 4.55
N LYS A 4 -35.69 -5.74 3.55
CA LYS A 4 -34.26 -6.01 3.64
C LYS A 4 -33.56 -4.69 3.94
N ARG A 5 -32.90 -4.58 5.08
CA ARG A 5 -31.98 -3.48 5.38
C ARG A 5 -30.82 -3.60 4.41
N GLU A 6 -30.72 -2.65 3.48
CA GLU A 6 -29.49 -2.45 2.72
C GLU A 6 -28.39 -2.15 3.74
N VAL A 7 -27.45 -3.08 3.87
CA VAL A 7 -26.19 -2.83 4.57
C VAL A 7 -25.45 -1.84 3.69
N LYS A 8 -25.59 -0.55 4.01
CA LYS A 8 -24.78 0.50 3.41
C LYS A 8 -23.34 0.20 3.81
N GLU A 9 -22.54 -0.34 2.91
CA GLU A 9 -21.11 -0.52 3.15
C GLU A 9 -20.55 0.83 3.62
N PRO A 10 -19.80 0.86 4.74
CA PRO A 10 -19.23 2.10 5.22
C PRO A 10 -18.35 2.65 4.10
N THR A 11 -18.71 3.85 3.61
CA THR A 11 -17.87 4.55 2.65
C THR A 11 -16.50 4.71 3.29
N PRO A 12 -15.41 4.20 2.68
CA PRO A 12 -14.09 4.29 3.27
C PRO A 12 -13.80 5.76 3.55
N THR A 13 -13.63 6.10 4.81
CA THR A 13 -13.39 7.47 5.23
C THR A 13 -11.96 7.80 4.82
N VAL A 14 -11.82 8.51 3.70
CA VAL A 14 -10.52 9.01 3.23
C VAL A 14 -10.07 10.09 4.20
N GLN A 15 -9.40 9.68 5.27
CA GLN A 15 -8.84 10.59 6.25
C GLN A 15 -7.45 11.01 5.79
N PRO A 16 -7.16 12.33 5.73
CA PRO A 16 -5.81 12.81 5.48
C PRO A 16 -4.87 12.29 6.56
N VAL A 17 -3.68 11.86 6.15
CA VAL A 17 -2.66 11.31 7.04
C VAL A 17 -1.81 12.44 7.59
N ASP A 18 -1.55 12.44 8.89
CA ASP A 18 -0.64 13.42 9.49
C ASP A 18 0.82 13.14 9.06
N PRO A 19 1.68 14.16 8.96
CA PRO A 19 3.05 13.97 8.48
C PRO A 19 3.89 12.98 9.30
N ARG A 20 3.64 12.87 10.61
CA ARG A 20 4.39 11.93 11.48
C ARG A 20 3.94 10.49 11.26
N GLY A 21 2.64 10.28 11.07
CA GLY A 21 2.07 8.99 10.69
C GLY A 21 2.61 8.49 9.35
N LEU A 22 2.73 9.39 8.37
CA LEU A 22 3.33 9.05 7.07
C LEU A 22 4.82 8.69 7.20
N ASP A 23 5.61 9.49 7.91
CA ASP A 23 7.04 9.23 8.14
C ASP A 23 7.25 7.87 8.83
N ALA A 24 6.48 7.58 9.88
CA ALA A 24 6.55 6.30 10.59
C ALA A 24 6.24 5.11 9.67
N ALA A 25 5.18 5.21 8.85
CA ALA A 25 4.82 4.16 7.91
C ALA A 25 5.89 3.94 6.83
N LEU A 26 6.44 5.01 6.26
CA LEU A 26 7.50 4.92 5.27
C LEU A 26 8.80 4.35 5.88
N ARG A 27 9.10 4.68 7.13
CA ARG A 27 10.22 4.10 7.86
C ARG A 27 10.04 2.60 8.07
N LEU A 28 8.86 2.16 8.48
CA LEU A 28 8.53 0.73 8.61
C LEU A 28 8.65 0.00 7.28
N PHE A 29 8.10 0.58 6.20
CA PHE A 29 8.16 0.00 4.87
C PHE A 29 9.60 -0.13 4.38
N THR A 30 10.38 0.95 4.41
CA THR A 30 11.75 0.95 3.87
C THR A 30 12.69 0.07 4.68
N THR A 31 12.56 0.04 6.01
CA THR A 31 13.37 -0.86 6.86
C THR A 31 13.01 -2.32 6.66
N THR A 32 11.76 -2.62 6.36
CA THR A 32 11.27 -3.99 6.26
C THR A 32 11.47 -4.58 4.87
N PHE A 33 11.14 -3.85 3.80
CA PHE A 33 10.99 -4.39 2.45
C PHE A 33 12.00 -3.89 1.42
N VAL A 34 12.67 -2.77 1.67
CA VAL A 34 13.61 -2.17 0.71
C VAL A 34 15.04 -2.64 0.98
N ILE A 35 15.79 -2.92 -0.09
CA ILE A 35 17.21 -3.27 -0.01
C ILE A 35 18.02 -2.17 0.70
N ASP A 36 18.99 -2.59 1.50
CA ASP A 36 19.70 -1.77 2.48
C ASP A 36 20.28 -0.48 1.87
N ASP A 37 20.93 -0.59 0.71
CA ASP A 37 21.56 0.53 -0.01
C ASP A 37 20.56 1.59 -0.51
N LYS A 38 19.28 1.26 -0.62
CA LYS A 38 18.24 2.15 -1.15
C LYS A 38 17.30 2.72 -0.10
N ARG A 39 17.32 2.21 1.14
CA ARG A 39 16.36 2.59 2.20
C ARG A 39 16.30 4.10 2.42
N THR A 40 17.44 4.73 2.69
CA THR A 40 17.53 6.17 2.98
C THR A 40 17.06 7.03 1.81
N GLN A 41 17.47 6.66 0.59
CA GLN A 41 17.11 7.40 -0.61
C GLN A 41 15.61 7.32 -0.90
N VAL A 42 15.03 6.11 -0.86
CA VAL A 42 13.60 5.88 -1.09
C VAL A 42 12.78 6.58 -0.02
N HIS A 43 13.14 6.42 1.25
CA HIS A 43 12.45 7.06 2.37
C HIS A 43 12.39 8.57 2.20
N LYS A 44 13.55 9.21 2.01
CA LYS A 44 13.65 10.66 1.86
C LYS A 44 12.74 11.17 0.73
N ARG A 45 12.82 10.56 -0.46
CA ARG A 45 12.05 10.98 -1.64
C ARG A 45 10.54 10.83 -1.46
N LEU A 46 10.10 9.76 -0.79
CA LEU A 46 8.68 9.56 -0.52
C LEU A 46 8.14 10.56 0.53
N VAL A 47 8.90 10.81 1.60
CA VAL A 47 8.53 11.76 2.67
C VAL A 47 8.51 13.20 2.14
N THR A 48 9.53 13.64 1.41
CA THR A 48 9.62 15.02 0.91
C THR A 48 8.80 15.29 -0.35
N ALA A 49 8.14 14.27 -0.90
CA ALA A 49 7.51 14.28 -2.22
C ALA A 49 8.47 14.55 -3.39
N GLU A 50 9.78 14.60 -3.16
CA GLU A 50 10.79 14.84 -4.19
C GLU A 50 10.81 13.68 -5.18
N ARG A 51 10.34 13.91 -6.41
CA ARG A 51 10.24 12.88 -7.46
C ARG A 51 9.47 11.65 -6.99
N ARG A 52 8.37 11.88 -6.26
CA ARG A 52 7.53 10.80 -5.68
C ARG A 52 7.10 9.79 -6.73
N VAL A 53 6.51 10.25 -7.84
CA VAL A 53 6.01 9.38 -8.92
C VAL A 53 7.13 8.48 -9.45
N GLU A 54 8.28 9.06 -9.79
CA GLU A 54 9.44 8.29 -10.26
C GLU A 54 9.92 7.27 -9.22
N THR A 55 9.94 7.67 -7.95
CA THR A 55 10.36 6.78 -6.86
C THR A 55 9.38 5.63 -6.71
N LEU A 56 8.07 5.87 -6.78
CA LEU A 56 7.03 4.85 -6.74
C LEU A 56 7.14 3.90 -7.95
N THR A 57 7.35 4.43 -9.16
CA THR A 57 7.49 3.62 -10.38
C THR A 57 8.71 2.71 -10.36
N THR A 58 9.82 3.18 -9.79
CA THR A 58 11.06 2.40 -9.70
C THR A 58 11.15 1.52 -8.45
N LEU A 59 10.22 1.69 -7.50
CA LEU A 59 10.20 1.00 -6.22
C LEU A 59 10.30 -0.53 -6.32
N PRO A 60 9.61 -1.21 -7.26
CA PRO A 60 9.71 -2.66 -7.43
C PRO A 60 11.14 -3.20 -7.55
N ARG A 61 12.05 -2.42 -8.17
CA ARG A 61 13.45 -2.82 -8.38
C ARG A 61 14.27 -2.87 -7.09
N TRP A 62 13.78 -2.22 -6.04
CA TRP A 62 14.47 -2.06 -4.77
C TRP A 62 13.88 -2.92 -3.66
N ILE A 63 12.93 -3.81 -3.98
CA ILE A 63 12.32 -4.71 -3.01
C ILE A 63 13.23 -5.92 -2.78
N ARG A 64 13.41 -6.28 -1.50
CA ARG A 64 14.27 -7.38 -1.09
C ARG A 64 13.64 -8.72 -1.50
N THR A 65 14.24 -9.40 -2.46
CA THR A 65 13.77 -10.67 -3.08
C THR A 65 13.45 -11.81 -2.10
N ARG A 66 14.00 -11.82 -0.87
CA ARG A 66 13.64 -12.82 0.16
C ARG A 66 12.25 -12.61 0.79
N GLN A 67 11.65 -11.44 0.60
CA GLN A 67 10.23 -11.19 0.86
C GLN A 67 9.55 -11.19 -0.50
N ALA A 68 9.37 -12.39 -1.06
CA ALA A 68 8.81 -12.53 -2.40
C ALA A 68 7.49 -11.76 -2.49
N PRO A 69 7.18 -11.16 -3.66
CA PRO A 69 5.80 -10.86 -4.00
C PRO A 69 4.97 -12.11 -3.69
N LEU A 70 3.79 -11.97 -3.09
CA LEU A 70 2.86 -13.10 -3.00
C LEU A 70 2.35 -13.43 -4.41
N GLU A 71 3.20 -14.06 -5.22
CA GLU A 71 2.88 -14.57 -6.54
C GLU A 71 1.76 -15.59 -6.42
N GLY A 72 0.72 -15.43 -7.24
CA GLY A 72 -0.43 -16.33 -7.25
C GLY A 72 -1.44 -16.14 -6.10
N ALA A 73 -1.26 -15.17 -5.20
CA ALA A 73 -2.35 -14.77 -4.31
C ALA A 73 -3.50 -14.20 -5.15
N ASP A 74 -4.75 -14.47 -4.77
CA ASP A 74 -5.90 -13.80 -5.39
C ASP A 74 -5.76 -12.28 -5.17
N GLN A 75 -5.35 -11.58 -6.22
CA GLN A 75 -5.13 -10.14 -6.24
C GLN A 75 -6.41 -9.37 -6.57
N SER A 76 -7.57 -9.97 -6.30
CA SER A 76 -8.85 -9.26 -6.27
C SER A 76 -9.06 -8.60 -4.89
N PRO A 77 -9.89 -7.54 -4.81
CA PRO A 77 -10.31 -6.97 -3.53
C PRO A 77 -10.88 -8.04 -2.58
N THR A 78 -11.66 -9.00 -3.11
CA THR A 78 -12.23 -10.12 -2.35
C THR A 78 -11.16 -11.05 -1.82
N GLY A 79 -10.18 -11.43 -2.65
CA GLY A 79 -9.05 -12.28 -2.25
C GLY A 79 -8.19 -11.65 -1.15
N LEU A 80 -7.93 -10.34 -1.27
CA LEU A 80 -7.24 -9.58 -0.23
C LEU A 80 -8.01 -9.54 1.09
N ARG A 81 -9.33 -9.29 1.04
CA ARG A 81 -10.19 -9.31 2.24
C ARG A 81 -10.23 -10.70 2.88
N ALA A 82 -10.32 -11.76 2.08
CA ALA A 82 -10.33 -13.14 2.60
C ALA A 82 -9.01 -13.50 3.30
N ARG A 83 -7.88 -12.99 2.81
CA ARG A 83 -6.54 -13.30 3.34
C ARG A 83 -6.15 -12.44 4.54
N PHE A 84 -6.39 -11.12 4.45
CA PHE A 84 -5.88 -10.14 5.41
C PHE A 84 -7.00 -9.49 6.25
N GLY A 85 -8.26 -9.82 5.99
CA GLY A 85 -9.41 -9.13 6.59
C GLY A 85 -9.50 -7.67 6.12
N GLU A 86 -10.05 -6.83 6.99
CA GLU A 86 -10.11 -5.37 6.82
C GLU A 86 -8.77 -4.72 7.21
N LEU A 87 -7.66 -5.18 6.65
CA LEU A 87 -6.34 -4.66 6.99
C LEU A 87 -6.23 -3.18 6.59
N VAL A 88 -6.10 -2.32 7.59
CA VAL A 88 -5.99 -0.87 7.44
C VAL A 88 -4.52 -0.46 7.35
N GLY A 89 -4.28 0.61 6.61
CA GLY A 89 -2.96 1.23 6.49
C GLY A 89 -3.02 2.57 5.80
N ILE A 90 -1.85 3.01 5.34
CA ILE A 90 -1.66 4.25 4.58
C ILE A 90 -1.38 3.88 3.13
N VAL A 91 -2.16 4.45 2.20
CA VAL A 91 -1.81 4.46 0.78
C VAL A 91 -1.20 5.81 0.42
N LEU A 92 -0.12 5.78 -0.35
CA LEU A 92 0.61 6.92 -0.87
C LEU A 92 0.64 6.82 -2.40
N ASP A 93 0.22 7.89 -3.06
CA ASP A 93 0.34 8.07 -4.51
C ASP A 93 0.84 9.49 -4.84
N GLU A 94 0.73 9.90 -6.10
CA GLU A 94 1.14 11.22 -6.56
C GLU A 94 0.43 12.36 -5.81
N ASP A 95 -0.86 12.20 -5.50
CA ASP A 95 -1.70 13.23 -4.89
C ASP A 95 -1.42 13.36 -3.39
N GLY A 96 -1.05 12.25 -2.74
CA GLY A 96 -0.68 12.27 -1.33
C GLY A 96 -0.96 10.98 -0.57
N ALA A 97 -0.95 11.10 0.75
CA ALA A 97 -1.17 9.99 1.66
C ALA A 97 -2.59 10.02 2.23
N ARG A 98 -3.26 8.86 2.24
CA ARG A 98 -4.59 8.69 2.84
C ARG A 98 -4.71 7.36 3.56
N ARG A 99 -5.52 7.31 4.62
CA ARG A 99 -5.84 6.04 5.31
C ARG A 99 -6.90 5.27 4.54
N THR A 100 -6.71 3.97 4.42
CA THR A 100 -7.65 3.08 3.70
C THR A 100 -7.42 1.61 4.06
N THR A 101 -8.31 0.73 3.60
CA THR A 101 -8.11 -0.73 3.65
C THR A 101 -7.26 -1.20 2.48
N ILE A 102 -6.57 -2.34 2.62
CA ILE A 102 -5.73 -2.93 1.56
C ILE A 102 -6.54 -3.22 0.29
N SER A 103 -7.81 -3.64 0.42
CA SER A 103 -8.68 -3.91 -0.74
C SER A 103 -9.01 -2.64 -1.51
N HIS A 104 -9.27 -1.53 -0.81
CA HIS A 104 -9.56 -0.26 -1.47
C HIS A 104 -8.29 0.41 -2.01
N ALA A 105 -7.13 0.22 -1.33
CA ALA A 105 -5.84 0.61 -1.88
C ALA A 105 -5.54 -0.08 -3.21
N LEU A 106 -5.94 -1.34 -3.38
CA LEU A 106 -5.81 -2.06 -4.64
C LEU A 106 -6.68 -1.43 -5.73
N GLU A 107 -7.93 -1.11 -5.43
CA GLU A 107 -8.86 -0.46 -6.38
C GLU A 107 -8.29 0.88 -6.87
N ILE A 108 -7.77 1.68 -5.94
CA ILE A 108 -7.04 2.92 -6.23
C ILE A 108 -5.86 2.63 -7.17
N GLY A 109 -5.04 1.66 -6.82
CA GLY A 109 -3.77 1.38 -7.48
C GLY A 109 -3.90 0.71 -8.85
N ARG A 110 -5.09 0.27 -9.25
CA ARG A 110 -5.38 -0.16 -10.63
C ARG A 110 -5.30 0.98 -11.64
N ALA A 111 -5.52 2.22 -11.20
CA ALA A 111 -5.51 3.39 -12.08
C ALA A 111 -4.17 4.15 -12.06
N ARG A 112 -3.29 3.89 -11.08
CA ARG A 112 -2.06 4.67 -10.86
C ARG A 112 -1.04 3.93 -10.00
N VAL A 113 0.21 4.38 -10.09
CA VAL A 113 1.28 3.87 -9.24
C VAL A 113 1.05 4.31 -7.79
N SER A 114 1.06 3.36 -6.86
CA SER A 114 0.84 3.64 -5.44
C SER A 114 1.60 2.66 -4.53
N LEU A 115 1.77 3.07 -3.28
CA LEU A 115 2.32 2.26 -2.20
C LEU A 115 1.31 2.23 -1.05
N PHE A 116 0.89 1.03 -0.65
CA PHE A 116 0.17 0.80 0.60
C PHE A 116 1.11 0.20 1.64
N VAL A 117 1.03 0.69 2.88
CA VAL A 117 1.74 0.17 4.05
C VAL A 117 0.72 -0.08 5.15
N ALA A 118 0.59 -1.34 5.58
CA ALA A 118 -0.29 -1.71 6.68
C ALA A 118 0.21 -1.12 8.01
N ASP A 119 -0.72 -0.78 8.92
CA ASP A 119 -0.36 -0.19 10.22
C ASP A 119 0.54 -1.10 11.07
N ASN A 120 0.41 -2.42 10.90
CA ASN A 120 1.25 -3.40 11.59
C ASN A 120 2.68 -3.50 11.02
N GLY A 121 2.97 -2.86 9.89
CA GLY A 121 4.26 -2.91 9.19
C GLY A 121 4.60 -4.25 8.54
N SER A 122 3.74 -5.27 8.67
CA SER A 122 3.99 -6.63 8.19
C SER A 122 3.57 -6.86 6.74
N VAL A 123 2.76 -5.96 6.17
CA VAL A 123 2.28 -6.05 4.79
C VAL A 123 2.46 -4.71 4.09
N ALA A 124 2.95 -4.76 2.85
CA ALA A 124 2.94 -3.64 1.94
C ALA A 124 2.47 -4.09 0.55
N MET A 125 1.88 -3.18 -0.20
CA MET A 125 1.45 -3.44 -1.57
C MET A 125 1.92 -2.32 -2.46
N ILE A 126 2.56 -2.66 -3.57
CA ILE A 126 3.01 -1.71 -4.58
C ILE A 126 2.18 -1.96 -5.82
N THR A 127 1.55 -0.92 -6.35
CA THR A 127 0.75 -1.01 -7.58
C THR A 127 1.47 -0.24 -8.67
N ALA A 128 1.34 -0.74 -9.90
CA ALA A 128 1.78 -0.06 -11.11
C ALA A 128 0.63 -0.13 -12.13
N THR A 129 0.56 0.83 -13.05
CA THR A 129 -0.54 0.93 -14.03
C THR A 129 -0.67 -0.29 -14.93
N ASP A 130 0.45 -0.91 -15.31
CA ASP A 130 0.50 -1.95 -16.35
C ASP A 130 1.13 -3.26 -15.86
N ALA A 131 1.20 -3.45 -14.53
CA ALA A 131 1.76 -4.65 -13.94
C ALA A 131 0.90 -5.15 -12.77
N PRO A 132 0.91 -6.47 -12.50
CA PRO A 132 0.26 -7.01 -11.32
C PRO A 132 0.78 -6.33 -10.04
N PRO A 133 -0.09 -6.06 -9.04
CA PRO A 133 0.35 -5.54 -7.76
C PRO A 133 1.37 -6.48 -7.09
N ILE A 134 2.40 -5.89 -6.51
CA ILE A 134 3.42 -6.59 -5.74
C ILE A 134 3.03 -6.55 -4.28
N LEU A 135 2.65 -7.70 -3.73
CA LEU A 135 2.32 -7.86 -2.31
C LEU A 135 3.56 -8.31 -1.55
N CYS A 136 4.09 -7.45 -0.71
CA CYS A 136 5.17 -7.76 0.21
C CYS A 136 4.57 -8.19 1.55
N SER A 137 5.06 -9.29 2.12
CA SER A 137 4.67 -9.70 3.47
C SER A 137 5.87 -10.20 4.26
N ARG A 138 5.88 -9.87 5.55
CA ARG A 138 6.76 -10.46 6.56
C ARG A 138 5.89 -11.37 7.42
N LEU A 139 5.82 -12.65 7.01
CA LEU A 139 5.31 -13.73 7.84
C LEU A 139 6.30 -14.03 8.97
#